data_AF-A0A355UBW5-F1
#
_entry.id   AF-A0A355UBW5-F1
#
_cell.length_a   1.000
_cell.length_b   1.000
_cell.length_c   1.000
_cell.angle_alpha   90.00
_cell.angle_beta   90.00
_cell.angle_gamma   90.00
#
_symmetry.space_group_name_H-M   'P 1'
#
loop_
_entity.id
_entity.type
_entity.pdbx_description
1 polymer ?
#
loop_
_entity_poly.entity_id
_entity_poly.type
_entity_poly.pdbx_seq_one_letter_code
_entity_poly.pdbx_strand_id
1 'polypeptide(L)'
;FDAELPTYESILEMMGEHGTPSLVKAQASKDATMAHFILKNYKTGKLFIHYNGAFHSDYYEGIGWYLKRQSPTLNYSTISTVTQADITKLNAEHIGKADFILVIDEDVTTTY
;
A
#
# COMPACT_ATOMS: atom_id res chain seq x y z
N PHE A 1 -12.59 10.21 1.55
CA PHE A 1 -11.15 9.97 1.46
C PHE A 1 -10.45 11.13 2.13
N ASP A 2 -9.25 10.94 2.63
CA ASP A 2 -8.41 12.02 3.12
C ASP A 2 -7.35 12.29 2.06
N ALA A 3 -7.30 13.49 1.50
CA ALA A 3 -6.38 13.85 0.42
C ALA A 3 -4.96 14.14 0.92
N GLU A 4 -4.83 14.41 2.22
CA GLU A 4 -3.58 14.80 2.89
C GLU A 4 -2.78 13.57 3.34
N LEU A 5 -3.22 12.35 2.98
CA LEU A 5 -2.39 11.16 3.17
C LEU A 5 -1.11 11.29 2.33
N PRO A 6 0.09 11.12 2.91
CA PRO A 6 1.37 11.16 2.21
C PRO A 6 1.39 10.37 0.89
N THR A 7 0.79 9.17 0.87
CA THR A 7 0.67 8.34 -0.34
C THR A 7 -0.10 9.08 -1.44
N TYR A 8 -1.20 9.76 -1.12
CA TYR A 8 -1.97 10.50 -2.11
C TYR A 8 -1.33 11.81 -2.52
N GLU A 9 -0.69 12.53 -1.60
CA GLU A 9 0.10 13.72 -1.93
C GLU A 9 1.23 13.37 -2.90
N SER A 10 1.91 12.24 -2.67
CA SER A 10 2.99 11.76 -3.54
C SER A 10 2.55 11.51 -4.99
N ILE A 11 1.26 11.28 -5.27
CA ILE A 11 0.76 11.13 -6.64
C ILE A 11 0.96 12.42 -7.43
N LEU A 12 0.73 13.57 -6.80
CA LEU A 12 0.90 14.87 -7.45
C LEU A 12 2.36 15.12 -7.77
N GLU A 13 3.26 14.76 -6.86
CA GLU A 13 4.71 14.87 -7.05
C GLU A 13 5.21 13.94 -8.14
N MET A 14 4.85 12.64 -8.09
CA MET A 14 5.28 11.63 -9.07
C MET A 14 4.79 11.92 -10.48
N MET A 15 3.60 12.51 -10.62
CA MET A 15 3.01 12.80 -11.94
C MET A 15 3.40 14.18 -12.46
N GLY A 16 4.09 15.01 -11.67
CA GLY A 16 4.53 16.35 -12.06
C GLY A 16 3.39 17.20 -12.64
N GLU A 17 3.60 17.77 -13.83
CA GLU A 17 2.59 18.58 -14.54
C GLU A 17 1.31 17.80 -14.93
N HIS A 18 1.37 16.48 -14.94
CA HIS A 18 0.21 15.61 -15.19
C HIS A 18 -0.54 15.23 -13.91
N GLY A 19 0.00 15.58 -12.73
CA GLY A 19 -0.64 15.37 -11.44
C GLY A 19 -1.91 16.20 -11.33
N THR A 20 -3.06 15.55 -11.14
CA THR A 20 -4.34 16.25 -10.95
C THR A 20 -5.07 15.73 -9.72
N PRO A 21 -5.90 16.56 -9.07
CA PRO A 21 -6.80 16.10 -8.01
C PRO A 21 -7.71 14.94 -8.46
N SER A 22 -8.01 14.84 -9.76
CA SER A 22 -8.79 13.73 -10.32
C SER A 22 -8.02 12.41 -10.30
N LEU A 23 -6.71 12.41 -10.52
CA LEU A 23 -5.87 11.22 -10.38
C LEU A 23 -5.83 10.73 -8.93
N VAL A 24 -5.67 11.66 -7.98
CA VAL A 24 -5.73 11.35 -6.55
C VAL A 24 -7.08 10.73 -6.17
N LYS A 25 -8.19 11.34 -6.60
CA LYS A 25 -9.53 10.79 -6.37
C LYS A 25 -9.73 9.42 -7.03
N ALA A 26 -9.20 9.22 -8.23
CA ALA A 26 -9.27 7.94 -8.91
C ALA A 26 -8.51 6.85 -8.13
N GLN A 27 -7.32 7.16 -7.63
CA GLN A 27 -6.53 6.24 -6.81
C GLN A 27 -7.24 5.94 -5.49
N ALA A 28 -7.70 6.97 -4.78
CA ALA A 28 -8.45 6.82 -3.55
C ALA A 28 -9.75 6.01 -3.74
N SER A 29 -10.40 6.13 -4.92
CA SER A 29 -11.57 5.32 -5.27
C SER A 29 -11.19 3.84 -5.45
N LYS A 30 -10.05 3.54 -6.10
CA LYS A 30 -9.55 2.16 -6.23
C LYS A 30 -9.29 1.55 -4.85
N ASP A 31 -8.59 2.28 -3.97
CA ASP A 31 -8.28 1.82 -2.61
C ASP A 31 -9.53 1.58 -1.77
N ALA A 32 -10.50 2.49 -1.85
CA ALA A 32 -11.79 2.33 -1.18
C ALA A 32 -12.53 1.08 -1.68
N THR A 33 -12.51 0.83 -2.99
CA THR A 33 -13.15 -0.35 -3.60
C THR A 33 -12.45 -1.65 -3.19
N MET A 34 -11.12 -1.68 -3.19
CA MET A 34 -10.36 -2.84 -2.70
C MET A 34 -10.67 -3.13 -1.24
N ALA A 35 -10.62 -2.12 -0.36
CA ALA A 35 -10.99 -2.28 1.05
C ALA A 35 -12.43 -2.79 1.23
N HIS A 36 -13.39 -2.24 0.47
CA HIS A 36 -14.78 -2.70 0.50
C HIS A 36 -14.89 -4.20 0.17
N PHE A 37 -14.23 -4.66 -0.90
CA PHE A 37 -14.31 -6.06 -1.30
C PHE A 37 -13.50 -7.00 -0.42
N ILE A 38 -12.41 -6.54 0.21
CA ILE A 38 -11.70 -7.30 1.24
C ILE A 38 -12.66 -7.59 2.41
N LEU A 39 -13.30 -6.55 2.97
CA LEU A 39 -14.22 -6.73 4.10
C LEU A 39 -15.46 -7.53 3.72
N LYS A 40 -16.00 -7.33 2.52
CA LYS A 40 -17.16 -8.08 2.01
C LYS A 40 -16.88 -9.58 1.89
N ASN A 41 -15.65 -9.96 1.53
CA ASN A 41 -15.28 -11.35 1.30
C ASN A 41 -14.53 -11.99 2.49
N TYR A 42 -14.17 -11.20 3.50
CA TYR A 42 -13.61 -11.69 4.75
C TYR A 42 -14.60 -12.60 5.47
N LYS A 43 -14.10 -13.71 6.01
CA LYS A 43 -14.87 -14.66 6.81
C LYS A 43 -14.25 -14.74 8.20
N THR A 44 -15.05 -14.49 9.23
CA THR A 44 -14.60 -14.55 10.62
C THR A 44 -13.85 -15.84 10.93
N GLY A 45 -12.68 -15.71 11.56
CA GLY A 45 -11.83 -16.84 11.93
C GLY A 45 -10.97 -17.39 10.78
N LYS A 46 -10.98 -16.76 9.60
CA LYS A 46 -10.10 -17.13 8.48
C LYS A 46 -9.15 -16.01 8.14
N LEU A 47 -7.94 -16.38 7.70
CA LEU A 47 -7.00 -15.45 7.10
C LEU A 47 -7.51 -15.06 5.69
N PHE A 48 -7.49 -13.76 5.39
CA PHE A 48 -7.71 -13.23 4.05
C PHE A 48 -6.41 -12.62 3.53
N ILE A 49 -5.99 -13.00 2.32
CA ILE A 49 -4.80 -12.46 1.67
C ILE A 49 -5.24 -11.68 0.44
N HIS A 50 -4.82 -10.42 0.36
CA HIS A 50 -4.99 -9.58 -0.81
C HIS A 50 -3.62 -9.32 -1.44
N TYR A 51 -3.51 -9.55 -2.75
CA TYR A 51 -2.32 -9.19 -3.51
C TYR A 51 -2.58 -7.88 -4.24
N ASN A 52 -1.73 -6.88 -4.00
CA ASN A 52 -1.82 -5.54 -4.58
C ASN A 52 -0.43 -4.98 -4.85
N GLY A 53 -0.33 -3.93 -5.67
CA GLY A 53 0.90 -3.15 -5.79
C GLY A 53 1.25 -2.46 -4.47
N ALA A 54 2.53 -2.35 -4.14
CA ALA A 54 3.02 -1.84 -2.84
C ALA A 54 2.40 -0.48 -2.45
N PHE A 55 2.23 0.41 -3.42
CA PHE A 55 1.61 1.73 -3.25
C PHE A 55 0.22 1.70 -2.60
N HIS A 56 -0.51 0.60 -2.70
CA HIS A 56 -1.86 0.46 -2.14
C HIS A 56 -1.88 0.05 -0.65
N SER A 57 -0.75 -0.35 -0.06
CA SER A 57 -0.70 -0.88 1.31
C SER A 57 0.51 -0.44 2.13
N ASP A 58 1.52 0.17 1.53
CA ASP A 58 2.66 0.73 2.24
C ASP A 58 2.19 1.72 3.32
N TYR A 59 2.92 1.76 4.44
CA TYR A 59 2.70 2.65 5.59
C TYR A 59 1.29 2.57 6.21
N TYR A 60 0.54 1.49 5.95
CA TYR A 60 -0.89 1.37 6.30
C TYR A 60 -1.79 2.45 5.68
N GLU A 61 -1.34 3.08 4.59
CA GLU A 61 -2.14 4.02 3.81
C GLU A 61 -2.91 3.27 2.70
N GLY A 62 -3.56 4.01 1.78
CA GLY A 62 -4.38 3.43 0.73
C GLY A 62 -5.47 2.51 1.29
N ILE A 63 -5.41 1.22 0.93
CA ILE A 63 -6.33 0.18 1.41
C ILE A 63 -6.32 0.10 2.94
N GLY A 64 -5.14 0.11 3.57
CA GLY A 64 -4.99 -0.06 5.03
C GLY A 64 -5.73 1.01 5.82
N TRP A 65 -5.70 2.25 5.32
CA TRP A 65 -6.40 3.38 5.93
C TRP A 65 -7.92 3.19 5.89
N TYR A 66 -8.46 2.73 4.77
CA TYR A 66 -9.88 2.44 4.64
C TYR A 66 -10.33 1.26 5.49
N LEU A 67 -9.53 0.18 5.55
CA LEU A 67 -9.83 -1.00 6.36
C LEU A 67 -9.92 -0.64 7.85
N LYS A 68 -8.93 0.08 8.39
CA LYS A 68 -8.91 0.51 9.78
C LYS A 68 -10.11 1.41 10.13
N ARG A 69 -10.57 2.27 9.21
CA ARG A 69 -11.75 3.12 9.44
C ARG A 69 -13.07 2.36 9.36
N GLN A 70 -13.18 1.38 8.45
CA GLN A 70 -14.41 0.61 8.26
C GLN A 70 -14.57 -0.54 9.26
N SER A 71 -13.47 -1.09 9.77
CA SER A 71 -13.47 -2.21 10.71
C SER A 71 -12.25 -2.15 11.62
N PRO A 72 -12.23 -1.23 12.61
CA PRO A 72 -11.06 -0.97 13.46
C PRO A 72 -10.68 -2.12 14.40
N THR A 73 -11.58 -3.09 14.61
CA THR A 73 -11.40 -4.20 15.55
C THR A 73 -10.74 -5.43 14.93
N LEU A 74 -10.58 -5.46 13.61
CA LEU A 74 -9.86 -6.53 12.92
C LEU A 74 -8.35 -6.31 13.01
N ASN A 75 -7.61 -7.41 13.00
CA ASN A 75 -6.16 -7.38 12.90
C ASN A 75 -5.76 -7.32 11.43
N TYR A 76 -4.88 -6.38 11.11
CA TYR A 76 -4.33 -6.19 9.78
C TYR A 76 -2.81 -6.35 9.85
N SER A 77 -2.23 -6.88 8.78
CA SER A 77 -0.79 -6.86 8.60
C SER A 77 -0.46 -6.67 7.11
N THR A 78 0.64 -5.97 6.83
CA THR A 78 1.11 -5.69 5.48
C THR A 78 2.47 -6.34 5.24
N ILE A 79 2.68 -6.77 4.00
CA ILE A 79 3.96 -7.25 3.49
C ILE A 79 4.28 -6.40 2.27
N SER A 80 5.47 -5.80 2.24
CA SER A 80 5.96 -5.04 1.09
C SER A 80 7.27 -5.63 0.59
N THR A 81 7.58 -5.37 -0.68
CA THR A 81 8.81 -5.79 -1.33
C THR A 81 9.60 -4.56 -1.73
N VAL A 82 10.91 -4.60 -1.52
CA VAL A 82 11.87 -3.57 -1.95
C VAL A 82 13.04 -4.23 -2.64
N THR A 83 13.71 -3.51 -3.54
CA THR A 83 14.91 -3.98 -4.24
C THR A 83 16.14 -3.25 -3.72
N GLN A 84 17.22 -3.96 -3.44
CA GLN A 84 18.50 -3.40 -2.98
C GLN A 84 19.69 -4.26 -3.44
N ALA A 85 20.86 -3.64 -3.64
CA ALA A 85 22.13 -4.34 -3.83
C ALA A 85 22.56 -5.19 -2.63
N ASP A 86 22.40 -4.69 -1.39
CA ASP A 86 22.75 -5.41 -0.16
C ASP A 86 21.50 -5.92 0.53
N ILE A 87 21.24 -7.22 0.42
CA ILE A 87 20.07 -7.88 1.02
C ILE A 87 20.26 -8.26 2.49
N THR A 88 21.47 -8.08 3.04
CA THR A 88 21.79 -8.48 4.42
C THR A 88 21.28 -7.47 5.46
N LYS A 89 20.89 -6.27 5.00
CA LYS A 89 20.37 -5.18 5.82
C LYS A 89 19.28 -4.42 5.09
N LEU A 90 18.32 -3.88 5.83
CA LEU A 90 17.29 -3.00 5.26
C LEU A 90 17.82 -1.56 5.18
N ASN A 91 17.64 -0.89 4.04
CA ASN A 91 17.94 0.54 3.92
C ASN A 91 17.01 1.36 4.81
N ALA A 92 17.54 2.44 5.40
CA ALA A 92 16.80 3.26 6.37
C ALA A 92 15.50 3.85 5.81
N GLU A 93 15.47 4.15 4.51
CA GLU A 93 14.30 4.70 3.80
C GLU A 93 13.10 3.74 3.73
N HIS A 94 13.31 2.44 3.97
CA HIS A 94 12.26 1.44 3.96
C HIS A 94 11.75 1.09 5.38
N ILE A 95 12.38 1.61 6.42
CA ILE A 95 11.96 1.34 7.81
C ILE A 95 10.53 1.86 8.02
N GLY A 96 9.64 1.00 8.51
CA GLY A 96 8.24 1.33 8.76
C GLY A 96 7.32 1.24 7.55
N LYS A 97 7.82 0.81 6.38
CA LYS A 97 7.03 0.64 5.15
C LYS A 97 5.93 -0.41 5.27
N ALA A 98 6.16 -1.48 6.02
CA ALA A 98 5.20 -2.55 6.29
C ALA A 98 5.60 -3.30 7.58
N ASP A 99 4.75 -4.20 8.09
CA ASP A 99 5.15 -5.06 9.24
C ASP A 99 6.24 -6.06 8.84
N PHE A 100 6.19 -6.53 7.59
CA PHE A 100 7.22 -7.36 6.99
C PHE A 100 7.68 -6.72 5.68
N ILE A 101 8.99 -6.63 5.51
CA ILE A 101 9.60 -6.10 4.30
C ILE A 101 10.54 -7.15 3.74
N LEU A 102 10.26 -7.58 2.51
CA LEU A 102 11.09 -8.51 1.77
C LEU A 102 12.09 -7.70 0.94
N VAL A 103 13.37 -7.81 1.29
CA VAL A 103 14.46 -7.24 0.50
C VAL A 103 14.82 -8.25 -0.59
N ILE A 104 14.61 -7.84 -1.83
CA ILE A 104 14.89 -8.62 -3.02
C ILE A 104 16.18 -8.06 -3.63
N ASP A 105 17.04 -8.95 -4.09
CA ASP A 105 18.25 -8.55 -4.81
C ASP A 105 17.86 -7.72 -6.05
N GLU A 106 18.57 -6.63 -6.29
CA GLU A 106 18.27 -5.69 -7.38
C GLU A 106 18.42 -6.31 -8.78
N ASP A 107 19.12 -7.44 -8.92
CA ASP A 107 19.25 -8.19 -10.18
C ASP A 107 17.95 -8.93 -10.57
N VAL A 108 16.89 -8.85 -9.76
CA VAL A 108 15.58 -9.43 -10.11
C VAL A 108 15.04 -8.82 -11.41
N THR A 109 14.43 -9.65 -12.25
CA THR A 109 13.77 -9.17 -13.47
C THR A 109 12.59 -8.26 -13.11
N THR A 110 12.67 -7.00 -13.53
CA THR A 110 11.58 -6.03 -13.36
C THR A 110 10.63 -6.05 -14.55
N THR A 111 9.34 -5.84 -14.30
CA THR A 111 8.32 -5.68 -15.34
C THR A 111 7.65 -4.32 -15.15
N TYR A 112 8.07 -3.32 -15.93
CA TYR A 112 7.46 -1.98 -15.97
C TYR A 112 6.92 -1.70 -17.38
#